data_AF-A0A3N1W3K1-F1
#
_entry.id   AF-A0A3N1W3K1-F1
#
_cell.length_a   1.000
_cell.length_b   1.000
_cell.length_c   1.000
_cell.angle_alpha   90.00
_cell.angle_beta   90.00
_cell.angle_gamma   90.00
#
_symmetry.space_group_name_H-M   'P 1'
#
loop_
_entity.id
_entity.type
_entity.pdbx_description
1 polymer ?
#
loop_
_entity_poly.entity_id
_entity_poly.type
_entity_poly.pdbx_seq_one_letter_code
_entity_poly.pdbx_strand_id
1 'polypeptide(L)'
;MFSKLKQIFSPANSAEETDNNEQADTITAELISLESELARNPADNNAQKTLMVKYNQAIKIYSSSKAYRHRVDDVFIKMDELRNTIRKNI
;
A
#
# COMPACT_ATOMS: atom_id res chain seq x y z
N MET A 1 -41.01 12.95 -17.48
CA MET A 1 -40.16 11.94 -16.81
C MET A 1 -38.68 12.19 -17.11
N PHE A 2 -38.10 13.31 -16.65
CA PHE A 2 -36.71 13.72 -16.96
C PHE A 2 -35.81 13.83 -15.71
N SER A 3 -36.13 13.11 -14.64
CA SER A 3 -35.40 13.23 -13.36
C SER A 3 -34.30 12.18 -13.14
N LYS A 4 -34.00 11.30 -14.11
CA LYS A 4 -32.99 10.23 -13.94
C LYS A 4 -31.58 10.57 -14.41
N LEU A 5 -31.35 11.74 -15.04
CA LEU A 5 -30.03 12.17 -15.50
C LEU A 5 -29.25 12.99 -14.46
N LYS A 6 -29.88 13.40 -13.36
CA LYS A 6 -29.25 14.23 -12.32
C LYS A 6 -28.49 13.43 -11.25
N GLN A 7 -28.60 12.09 -11.25
CA GLN A 7 -27.97 11.22 -10.24
C GLN A 7 -26.55 10.76 -10.62
N ILE A 8 -26.06 11.10 -11.82
CA ILE A 8 -24.68 10.77 -12.26
C ILE A 8 -23.66 11.77 -11.67
N PHE A 9 -24.12 12.88 -11.09
CA PHE A 9 -23.28 13.87 -10.39
C PHE A 9 -23.42 13.77 -8.85
N SER A 10 -23.61 12.56 -8.31
CA SER A 10 -23.47 12.32 -6.87
C SER A 10 -21.99 12.31 -6.46
N PRO A 11 -21.64 12.79 -5.26
CA PRO A 11 -20.26 12.92 -4.74
C PRO A 11 -19.67 11.55 -4.31
N ALA A 12 -19.93 10.48 -5.07
CA ALA A 12 -19.47 9.12 -4.77
C ALA A 12 -17.94 9.01 -4.73
N ASN A 13 -17.24 9.82 -5.55
CA ASN A 13 -15.77 9.87 -5.54
C ASN A 13 -15.21 10.24 -4.16
N SER A 14 -15.87 11.12 -3.40
CA SER A 14 -15.35 11.59 -2.11
C SER A 14 -15.43 10.54 -1.00
N ALA A 15 -16.47 9.69 -1.00
CA ALA A 15 -16.62 8.63 0.00
C ALA A 15 -15.63 7.48 -0.27
N GLU A 16 -15.48 7.09 -1.54
CA GLU A 16 -14.50 6.08 -1.95
C GLU A 16 -13.05 6.59 -1.79
N GLU A 17 -12.77 7.86 -2.07
CA GLU A 17 -11.43 8.44 -1.82
C GLU A 17 -11.12 8.51 -0.32
N THR A 18 -12.12 8.75 0.55
CA THR A 18 -11.92 8.77 2.01
C THR A 18 -11.61 7.38 2.56
N ASP A 19 -12.38 6.36 2.17
CA ASP A 19 -12.14 4.96 2.56
C ASP A 19 -10.77 4.46 2.06
N ASN A 20 -10.40 4.80 0.82
CA ASN A 20 -9.08 4.47 0.29
C ASN A 20 -7.92 5.17 1.04
N ASN A 21 -8.13 6.38 1.56
CA ASN A 21 -7.13 7.08 2.36
C ASN A 21 -6.94 6.42 3.73
N GLU A 22 -8.03 6.05 4.41
CA GLU A 22 -7.95 5.33 5.70
C GLU A 22 -7.25 3.97 5.55
N GLN A 23 -7.55 3.25 4.47
CA GLN A 23 -6.86 2.01 4.14
C GLN A 23 -5.38 2.24 3.82
N ALA A 24 -5.04 3.35 3.15
CA ALA A 24 -3.66 3.72 2.85
C ALA A 24 -2.86 4.06 4.11
N ASP A 25 -3.47 4.74 5.08
CA ASP A 25 -2.84 5.02 6.37
C ASP A 25 -2.62 3.74 7.19
N THR A 26 -3.63 2.85 7.20
CA THR A 26 -3.55 1.56 7.89
C THR A 26 -2.42 0.70 7.32
N ILE A 27 -2.35 0.54 5.99
CA ILE A 27 -1.28 -0.25 5.36
C ILE A 27 0.08 0.42 5.54
N THR A 28 0.16 1.76 5.60
CA THR A 28 1.41 2.48 5.91
C THR A 28 1.91 2.10 7.31
N ALA A 29 1.03 2.13 8.31
CA ALA A 29 1.39 1.79 9.69
C ALA A 29 1.85 0.33 9.82
N GLU A 30 1.15 -0.59 9.14
CA GLU A 30 1.55 -2.00 9.09
C GLU A 30 2.93 -2.20 8.44
N LEU A 31 3.20 -1.51 7.32
CA LEU A 31 4.50 -1.56 6.66
C LEU A 31 5.61 -1.06 7.58
N ILE A 32 5.43 0.07 8.26
CA ILE A 32 6.43 0.62 9.20
C ILE A 32 6.71 -0.37 10.34
N SER A 33 5.67 -1.02 10.88
CA SER A 33 5.83 -2.03 11.92
C SER A 33 6.65 -3.22 11.43
N LEU A 34 6.32 -3.76 10.25
CA LEU A 34 7.02 -4.90 9.67
C LEU A 34 8.46 -4.55 9.25
N GLU A 35 8.67 -3.37 8.68
CA GLU A 35 10.01 -2.85 8.36
C GLU A 35 10.87 -2.73 9.63
N SER A 36 10.28 -2.26 10.74
CA SER A 36 10.98 -2.15 12.03
C SER A 36 11.33 -3.50 12.64
N GLU A 37 10.44 -4.48 12.50
CA GLU A 37 10.68 -5.86 12.94
C GLU A 37 11.80 -6.51 12.11
N LEU A 38 11.75 -6.32 10.79
CA LEU A 38 12.75 -6.84 9.86
C LEU A 38 14.11 -6.17 10.01
N ALA A 39 14.15 -4.88 10.40
CA ALA A 39 15.39 -4.21 10.76
C ALA A 39 16.06 -4.82 12.00
N ARG A 40 15.28 -5.39 12.93
CA ARG A 40 15.82 -6.11 14.11
C ARG A 40 16.27 -7.52 13.76
N ASN A 41 15.57 -8.19 12.84
CA ASN A 41 15.93 -9.53 12.39
C ASN A 41 15.89 -9.64 10.85
N PRO A 42 16.92 -9.13 10.16
CA PRO A 42 16.94 -9.07 8.70
C PRO A 42 17.10 -10.44 8.04
N ALA A 43 17.39 -11.50 8.79
CA ALA A 43 17.49 -12.88 8.31
C ALA A 43 16.18 -13.67 8.44
N ASP A 44 15.11 -13.06 8.97
CA ASP A 44 13.81 -13.73 9.11
C ASP A 44 13.11 -13.85 7.74
N ASN A 45 13.23 -15.04 7.15
CA ASN A 45 12.60 -15.39 5.89
C ASN A 45 11.06 -15.28 5.92
N ASN A 46 10.42 -15.49 7.07
CA ASN A 46 8.97 -15.40 7.18
C ASN A 46 8.51 -13.93 7.24
N ALA A 47 9.23 -13.09 7.98
CA ALA A 47 8.99 -11.65 8.02
C ALA A 47 9.23 -11.01 6.63
N GLN A 48 10.29 -11.41 5.93
CA GLN A 48 10.59 -10.96 4.56
C GLN A 48 9.47 -11.28 3.57
N LYS A 49 8.94 -12.52 3.59
CA LYS A 49 7.82 -12.92 2.74
C LYS A 49 6.55 -12.15 3.07
N THR A 50 6.24 -11.99 4.36
CA THR A 50 5.08 -11.22 4.83
C THR A 50 5.17 -9.77 4.35
N LEU A 51 6.34 -9.14 4.50
CA LEU A 51 6.57 -7.77 4.05
C LEU A 51 6.43 -7.63 2.52
N MET A 52 6.90 -8.60 1.72
CA MET A 52 6.67 -8.60 0.27
C MET A 52 5.17 -8.64 -0.10
N VAL A 53 4.37 -9.46 0.58
CA VAL A 53 2.93 -9.52 0.33
C VAL A 53 2.27 -8.19 0.69
N LYS A 54 2.66 -7.58 1.82
CA LYS A 54 2.15 -6.28 2.26
C LYS A 54 2.54 -5.14 1.34
N TYR A 55 3.74 -5.13 0.76
CA TYR A 55 4.11 -4.16 -0.27
C TYR A 55 3.21 -4.27 -1.52
N ASN A 56 2.92 -5.49 -1.99
CA ASN A 56 2.00 -5.68 -3.11
C ASN A 56 0.58 -5.17 -2.79
N GLN A 57 0.12 -5.37 -1.55
CA GLN A 57 -1.17 -4.84 -1.09
C GLN A 57 -1.14 -3.31 -1.03
N ALA A 58 -0.06 -2.71 -0.52
CA ALA A 58 0.12 -1.27 -0.46
C ALA A 58 0.12 -0.62 -1.84
N ILE A 59 0.77 -1.22 -2.85
CA ILE A 59 0.75 -0.72 -4.24
C ILE A 59 -0.68 -0.62 -4.76
N LYS A 60 -1.51 -1.64 -4.54
CA LYS A 60 -2.92 -1.63 -4.98
C LYS A 60 -3.71 -0.51 -4.30
N ILE A 61 -3.57 -0.37 -2.98
CA ILE A 61 -4.27 0.65 -2.19
C ILE A 61 -3.80 2.06 -2.58
N TYR A 62 -2.49 2.28 -2.65
CA TYR A 62 -1.89 3.58 -3.01
C TYR A 62 -2.18 3.98 -4.46
N SER A 63 -2.26 3.04 -5.39
CA SER A 63 -2.66 3.34 -6.78
C SER A 63 -4.12 3.82 -6.87
N SER A 64 -4.97 3.32 -5.97
CA SER A 64 -6.41 3.61 -5.93
C SER A 64 -6.69 4.99 -5.31
N SER A 65 -5.88 5.42 -4.34
CA SER A 65 -5.96 6.77 -3.77
C SER A 65 -5.08 7.78 -4.50
N LYS A 66 -5.66 8.85 -5.04
CA LYS A 66 -4.91 9.96 -5.66
C LYS A 66 -3.89 10.59 -4.71
N ALA A 67 -4.19 10.67 -3.41
CA ALA A 67 -3.30 11.26 -2.44
C ALA A 67 -2.04 10.41 -2.21
N TYR A 68 -2.12 9.08 -2.37
CA TYR A 68 -1.03 8.16 -2.06
C TYR A 68 -0.30 7.61 -3.29
N ARG A 69 -0.73 7.95 -4.52
CA ARG A 69 -0.07 7.50 -5.76
C ARG A 69 1.44 7.77 -5.79
N HIS A 70 1.88 8.90 -5.24
CA HIS A 70 3.31 9.23 -5.17
C HIS A 70 4.12 8.22 -4.34
N ARG A 71 3.49 7.55 -3.36
CA ARG A 71 4.15 6.54 -2.52
C ARG A 71 4.27 5.17 -3.19
N VAL A 72 3.61 4.96 -4.33
CA VAL A 72 3.71 3.70 -5.09
C VAL A 72 5.17 3.48 -5.50
N ASP A 73 5.83 4.51 -6.01
CA ASP A 73 7.24 4.44 -6.44
C ASP A 73 8.17 4.13 -5.27
N ASP A 74 7.95 4.78 -4.11
CA ASP A 74 8.70 4.51 -2.89
C ASP A 74 8.57 3.04 -2.43
N VAL A 75 7.36 2.49 -2.49
CA VAL A 75 7.12 1.07 -2.17
C VAL A 75 7.86 0.16 -3.14
N PHE A 76 7.91 0.48 -4.42
CA PHE A 76 8.66 -0.32 -5.40
C PHE A 76 10.15 -0.36 -5.09
N ILE A 77 10.75 0.78 -4.72
CA ILE A 77 12.16 0.86 -4.33
C ILE A 77 12.42 -0.02 -3.11
N LYS A 78 11.63 0.15 -2.03
CA LYS A 78 11.77 -0.68 -0.82
C LYS A 78 11.57 -2.16 -1.08
N MET A 79 10.65 -2.52 -1.98
CA MET A 79 10.41 -3.92 -2.36
C MET A 79 11.59 -4.52 -3.15
N ASP A 80 12.31 -3.72 -3.94
CA ASP A 80 13.53 -4.17 -4.60
C ASP A 80 14.70 -4.30 -3.62
N GLU A 81 14.87 -3.34 -2.72
CA GLU A 81 15.86 -3.42 -1.62
C GLU A 81 15.65 -4.66 -0.75
N LEU A 82 14.41 -4.96 -0.39
CA LEU A 82 14.05 -6.17 0.35
C LEU A 82 14.43 -7.42 -0.45
N ARG A 83 14.13 -7.47 -1.75
CA ARG A 83 14.53 -8.59 -2.63
C ARG A 83 16.04 -8.76 -2.70
N ASN A 84 16.79 -7.67 -2.78
CA ASN A 84 18.24 -7.70 -2.80
C ASN A 84 18.80 -8.23 -1.47
N THR A 85 18.17 -7.88 -0.35
CA THR A 85 18.51 -8.43 0.97
C THR A 85 18.23 -9.93 1.05
N ILE A 86 17.05 -10.37 0.58
CA ILE A 86 16.69 -11.81 0.52
C ILE A 86 17.72 -12.56 -0.33
N ARG A 87 18.04 -12.08 -1.53
CA ARG A 87 19.01 -12.73 -2.44
C ARG A 87 20.42 -12.85 -1.85
N LYS A 88 20.85 -11.88 -1.04
CA LYS A 88 22.16 -11.92 -0.37
C LYS A 88 22.23 -12.91 0.79
N ASN A 89 21.08 -13.30 1.35
CA ASN A 89 20.96 -14.19 2.50
C ASN A 89 20.64 -15.65 2.13
N ILE A 90 20.45 -15.97 0.84
CA ILE A 90 20.30 -17.33 0.29
C ILE A 90 21.67 -17.85 -0.15
#